data_AF-A0A357C8F3-F1
#
_entry.id   AF-A0A357C8F3-F1
#
_cell.length_a   1.000
_cell.length_b   1.000
_cell.length_c   1.000
_cell.angle_alpha   90.00
_cell.angle_beta   90.00
_cell.angle_gamma   90.00
#
_symmetry.space_group_name_H-M   'P 1'
#
loop_
_entity.id
_entity.type
_entity.pdbx_description
1 polymer ?
#
loop_
_entity_poly.entity_id
_entity_poly.type
_entity_poly.pdbx_seq_one_letter_code
_entity_poly.pdbx_strand_id
1 'polypeptide(L)'
;MFKQQPLTPLWSVWPAVAFTGIFASGLAFLFQTMAQRHVSTVQTAIILAAEPLFAALFGRLVLKEQTGWVLIAGGLLIVSGMILSALPRKIVSLPSSKGGL
;
A
#
# COMPACT_ATOMS: atom_id res chain seq x y z
N MET A 1 -26.07 13.33 1.52
CA MET A 1 -27.26 12.45 1.46
C MET A 1 -26.92 11.15 2.19
N PHE A 2 -27.05 11.13 3.51
CA PHE A 2 -26.88 9.91 4.30
C PHE A 2 -28.12 9.05 4.10
N LYS A 3 -28.00 7.96 3.33
CA LYS A 3 -29.06 6.94 3.31
C LYS A 3 -29.17 6.40 4.74
N GLN A 4 -30.33 6.54 5.35
CA GLN A 4 -30.65 5.81 6.59
C GLN A 4 -30.47 4.33 6.29
N GLN A 5 -29.37 3.76 6.79
CA GLN A 5 -29.11 2.35 6.65
C GLN A 5 -30.13 1.64 7.55
N PRO A 6 -30.85 0.62 7.05
CA PRO A 6 -31.73 -0.17 7.89
C PRO A 6 -30.89 -0.68 9.08
N LEU A 7 -31.50 -0.75 10.26
CA LEU A 7 -30.87 -1.34 11.46
C LEU A 7 -30.67 -2.84 11.22
N THR A 8 -29.68 -3.16 10.39
CA THR A 8 -29.23 -4.53 10.17
C THR A 8 -28.76 -5.04 11.52
N PRO A 9 -29.17 -6.26 11.91
CA PRO A 9 -28.86 -6.73 13.23
C PRO A 9 -27.35 -6.90 13.38
N LEU A 10 -26.81 -6.51 14.54
CA LEU A 10 -25.37 -6.43 14.78
C LEU A 10 -24.63 -7.75 14.53
N TRP A 11 -25.31 -8.88 14.66
CA TRP A 11 -24.73 -10.20 14.39
C TRP A 11 -24.40 -10.42 12.91
N SER A 12 -25.06 -9.71 11.99
CA SER A 12 -24.89 -9.87 10.54
C SER A 12 -23.57 -9.31 9.98
N VAL A 13 -22.88 -8.43 10.72
CA VAL A 13 -21.60 -7.84 10.27
C VAL A 13 -20.38 -8.68 10.66
N TRP A 14 -20.50 -9.54 11.68
CA TRP A 14 -19.38 -10.34 12.18
C TRP A 14 -18.72 -11.24 11.13
N PRO A 15 -19.46 -11.89 10.22
CA PRO A 15 -18.83 -12.67 9.15
C PRO A 15 -17.96 -11.81 8.23
N ALA A 16 -18.42 -10.60 7.87
CA ALA A 16 -17.65 -9.68 7.04
C ALA A 16 -16.40 -9.17 7.78
N VAL A 17 -16.52 -8.85 9.06
CA VAL A 17 -15.40 -8.43 9.91
C VAL A 17 -14.38 -9.54 10.10
N ALA A 18 -14.82 -10.78 10.36
CA ALA A 18 -13.93 -11.92 10.50
C ALA A 18 -13.20 -12.22 9.19
N PHE A 19 -13.90 -12.16 8.06
CA PHE A 19 -13.32 -12.38 6.75
C PHE A 19 -12.25 -11.33 6.42
N THR A 20 -12.56 -10.03 6.55
CA THR A 20 -11.59 -8.96 6.27
C THR A 20 -10.45 -8.96 7.27
N GLY A 21 -10.71 -9.15 8.56
CA GLY A 21 -9.68 -9.21 9.60
C GLY A 21 -8.69 -10.35 9.40
N ILE A 22 -9.17 -11.55 9.08
CA ILE A 22 -8.31 -12.73 8.89
C ILE A 22 -7.60 -12.65 7.53
N PHE A 23 -8.35 -12.54 6.44
CA PHE A 23 -7.78 -12.69 5.09
C PHE A 23 -7.18 -11.41 4.55
N ALA A 24 -7.89 -10.28 4.67
CA ALA A 24 -7.41 -9.01 4.12
C ALA A 24 -6.28 -8.41 4.96
N SER A 25 -6.30 -8.60 6.29
CA SER A 25 -5.28 -8.04 7.19
C SER A 25 -4.31 -9.08 7.74
N GLY A 26 -4.81 -10.10 8.44
CA GLY A 26 -3.98 -11.07 9.17
C GLY A 26 -3.02 -11.83 8.26
N LEU A 27 -3.55 -12.52 7.25
CA LEU A 27 -2.73 -13.23 6.26
C LEU A 27 -1.86 -12.28 5.43
N ALA A 28 -2.40 -11.13 5.02
CA ALA A 28 -1.65 -10.16 4.22
C ALA A 28 -0.39 -9.67 4.96
N PHE A 29 -0.50 -9.29 6.25
CA PHE A 29 0.65 -8.85 7.05
C PHE A 29 1.61 -10.00 7.40
N LEU A 30 1.11 -11.20 7.58
CA LEU A 30 1.94 -12.40 7.73
C LEU A 30 2.82 -12.61 6.49
N PHE A 31 2.20 -12.66 5.30
CA PHE A 31 2.95 -12.82 4.05
C PHE A 31 3.88 -11.64 3.78
N GLN A 32 3.45 -10.42 4.08
CA GLN A 32 4.29 -9.25 3.96
C GLN A 32 5.53 -9.35 4.84
N THR A 33 5.38 -9.71 6.12
CA THR A 33 6.51 -9.87 7.05
C THR A 33 7.44 -11.00 6.60
N MET A 34 6.90 -12.10 6.07
CA MET A 34 7.69 -13.22 5.56
C MET A 34 8.46 -12.85 4.28
N ALA A 35 7.83 -12.12 3.36
CA ALA A 35 8.44 -11.64 2.13
C ALA A 35 9.54 -10.61 2.40
N GLN A 36 9.31 -9.70 3.35
CA GLN A 36 10.30 -8.68 3.77
C GLN A 36 11.62 -9.28 4.27
N ARG A 37 11.64 -10.53 4.73
CA ARG A 37 12.89 -11.24 5.11
C ARG A 37 13.77 -11.60 3.92
N HIS A 38 13.20 -11.67 2.72
CA HIS A 38 13.87 -12.11 1.50
C HIS A 38 14.12 -10.96 0.49
N VAL A 39 13.61 -9.76 0.79
CA VAL A 39 13.60 -8.63 -0.14
C VAL A 39 14.17 -7.40 0.57
N SER A 40 14.97 -6.59 -0.14
CA SER A 40 15.58 -5.40 0.48
C SER A 40 14.54 -4.37 0.94
N THR A 41 14.91 -3.51 1.89
CA THR A 41 14.03 -2.44 2.41
C THR A 41 13.52 -1.52 1.30
N VAL A 42 14.37 -1.17 0.33
CA VAL A 42 14.00 -0.30 -0.80
C VAL A 42 12.98 -0.99 -1.70
N GLN A 43 13.21 -2.26 -2.06
CA GLN A 43 12.28 -3.03 -2.87
C GLN A 43 10.93 -3.23 -2.17
N THR A 44 10.94 -3.51 -0.87
CA THR A 44 9.72 -3.60 -0.05
C THR A 44 8.94 -2.28 -0.07
N ALA A 45 9.63 -1.15 0.12
CA ALA A 45 9.00 0.17 0.11
C ALA A 45 8.35 0.48 -1.25
N ILE A 46 9.00 0.10 -2.35
CA ILE A 46 8.44 0.24 -3.71
C ILE A 46 7.16 -0.61 -3.86
N ILE A 47 7.19 -1.87 -3.40
CA ILE A 47 6.01 -2.77 -3.49
C ILE A 47 4.85 -2.22 -2.65
N LEU A 48 5.12 -1.76 -1.43
CA LEU A 48 4.12 -1.12 -0.56
C LEU A 48 3.56 0.16 -1.19
N ALA A 49 4.41 0.99 -1.79
CA ALA A 49 3.98 2.19 -2.50
C ALA A 49 3.11 1.89 -3.72
N ALA A 50 3.19 0.67 -4.29
CA ALA A 50 2.34 0.22 -5.38
C ALA A 50 0.94 -0.27 -4.92
N GLU A 51 0.74 -0.54 -3.62
CA GLU A 51 -0.55 -0.98 -3.06
C GLU A 51 -1.76 -0.13 -3.51
N PRO A 52 -1.71 1.22 -3.49
CA PRO A 52 -2.85 2.05 -3.89
C PRO A 52 -3.23 1.89 -5.37
N LEU A 53 -2.28 1.54 -6.25
CA LEU A 53 -2.56 1.25 -7.65
C LEU A 53 -3.37 -0.04 -7.79
N PHE A 54 -3.01 -1.08 -7.04
CA PHE A 54 -3.78 -2.33 -7.01
C PHE A 54 -5.15 -2.10 -6.37
N ALA A 55 -5.23 -1.34 -5.28
CA ALA A 55 -6.50 -0.98 -4.65
C ALA A 55 -7.42 -0.24 -5.63
N ALA A 56 -6.90 0.75 -6.37
CA ALA A 56 -7.64 1.47 -7.41
C ALA A 56 -8.09 0.54 -8.55
N LEU A 57 -7.22 -0.36 -9.00
CA LEU A 57 -7.52 -1.33 -10.04
C LEU A 57 -8.64 -2.30 -9.62
N PHE A 58 -8.55 -2.88 -8.43
CA PHE A 58 -9.57 -3.77 -7.90
C PHE A 58 -10.85 -3.02 -7.52
N GLY A 59 -10.78 -1.76 -7.10
CA GLY A 59 -11.95 -0.88 -6.93
C GLY A 59 -12.74 -0.72 -8.23
N ARG A 60 -12.06 -0.48 -9.36
CA ARG A 60 -12.69 -0.46 -10.69
C ARG A 60 -13.25 -1.83 -11.09
N LEU A 61 -12.45 -2.89 -10.99
CA LEU A 61 -12.80 -4.19 -11.55
C LEU A 61 -13.84 -4.96 -10.73
N VAL A 62 -13.68 -4.97 -9.40
CA VAL A 62 -14.50 -5.76 -8.48
C VAL A 62 -15.67 -4.94 -7.95
N LEU A 63 -15.41 -3.71 -7.48
CA LEU A 63 -16.45 -2.84 -6.90
C LEU A 63 -17.18 -1.99 -7.96
N LYS A 64 -16.71 -2.02 -9.22
CA LYS A 64 -17.26 -1.22 -10.34
C LYS A 64 -17.27 0.28 -10.04
N GLU A 65 -16.30 0.76 -9.27
CA GLU A 65 -16.21 2.18 -8.92
C GLU A 65 -15.95 3.05 -10.16
N GLN A 66 -16.49 4.26 -10.14
CA GLN A 66 -16.28 5.22 -11.22
C GLN A 66 -14.89 5.86 -11.11
N THR A 67 -14.03 5.62 -12.09
CA THR A 67 -12.71 6.25 -12.15
C THR A 67 -12.86 7.67 -12.69
N GLY A 68 -12.89 8.63 -11.77
CA GLY A 68 -12.81 10.05 -12.11
C GLY A 68 -11.38 10.51 -12.35
N TRP A 69 -11.24 11.71 -12.92
CA TRP A 69 -9.94 12.34 -13.22
C TRP A 69 -9.01 12.47 -12.01
N VAL A 70 -9.57 12.67 -10.82
CA VAL A 70 -8.82 12.74 -9.56
C VAL A 70 -8.08 11.44 -9.27
N LEU A 71 -8.72 10.29 -9.53
CA LEU A 71 -8.17 8.97 -9.25
C LEU A 71 -7.02 8.64 -10.22
N ILE A 72 -7.14 9.07 -11.47
CA ILE A 72 -6.08 8.98 -12.49
C ILE A 72 -4.90 9.87 -12.10
N ALA A 73 -5.15 11.13 -11.75
CA ALA A 73 -4.10 12.08 -11.35
C ALA A 73 -3.35 11.60 -10.10
N GLY A 74 -4.07 11.11 -9.08
CA GLY A 74 -3.47 10.51 -7.88
C GLY A 74 -2.64 9.27 -8.21
N GLY A 75 -3.15 8.37 -9.07
CA GLY A 75 -2.40 7.20 -9.52
C GLY A 75 -1.09 7.57 -10.23
N LEU A 76 -1.12 8.55 -11.14
CA LEU A 76 0.08 9.06 -11.80
C LEU A 76 1.10 9.66 -10.82
N LEU A 77 0.62 10.39 -9.80
CA LEU A 77 1.47 10.97 -8.77
C LEU A 77 2.19 9.88 -7.96
N ILE A 78 1.48 8.82 -7.57
CA ILE A 78 2.04 7.68 -6.83
C ILE A 78 3.10 6.95 -7.66
N VAL A 79 2.80 6.63 -8.93
CA VAL A 79 3.75 5.99 -9.85
C VAL A 79 5.00 6.85 -10.01
N SER A 80 4.83 8.16 -10.20
CA SER A 80 5.95 9.09 -10.35
C SER A 80 6.83 9.14 -9.10
N GLY A 81 6.23 9.22 -7.90
CA GLY A 81 6.95 9.17 -6.63
C GLY A 81 7.71 7.86 -6.43
N MET A 82 7.11 6.73 -6.79
CA MET A 82 7.72 5.41 -6.70
C MET A 82 8.94 5.30 -7.63
N ILE A 83 8.82 5.72 -8.89
CA ILE A 83 9.94 5.74 -9.84
C ILE A 83 11.07 6.62 -9.31
N LEU A 84 10.75 7.83 -8.84
CA LEU A 84 11.73 8.76 -8.30
C LEU A 84 12.45 8.19 -7.06
N SER A 85 11.73 7.47 -6.21
CA SER A 85 12.29 6.83 -5.01
C SER A 85 13.16 5.61 -5.33
N ALA A 86 12.93 4.94 -6.45
CA ALA A 86 13.69 3.78 -6.88
C ALA A 86 15.04 4.14 -7.55
N LEU A 87 15.27 5.42 -7.84
CA LEU A 87 16.53 5.86 -8.45
C LEU A 87 17.71 5.74 -7.47
N PRO A 88 18.88 5.28 -7.93
CA PRO A 88 20.05 5.12 -7.08
C PRO A 88 20.52 6.49 -6.55
N ARG A 89 20.42 6.70 -5.23
CA ARG A 89 21.06 7.85 -4.58
C ARG A 89 22.56 7.60 -4.52
N LYS A 90 23.36 8.47 -5.14
CA LYS A 90 24.78 8.58 -4.83
C LYS A 90 24.89 9.01 -3.37
N ILE A 91 25.18 8.08 -2.47
CA ILE A 91 25.49 8.41 -1.08
C ILE A 91 26.77 9.24 -1.12
N VAL A 92 26.69 10.50 -0.73
CA VAL A 92 27.87 11.35 -0.49
C VAL A 92 28.66 10.68 0.62
N SER A 93 29.72 9.96 0.24
CA SER A 93 30.70 9.43 1.18
C SER A 93 31.39 10.63 1.83
N LEU A 94 31.07 10.86 3.11
CA LEU A 94 31.75 11.87 3.91
C LEU A 94 33.26 11.53 3.97
N PRO A 95 34.16 12.54 3.94
CA PRO A 95 35.58 12.29 4.11
C PRO A 95 35.80 11.59 5.45
N SER A 96 36.38 10.38 5.41
CA SER A 96 36.86 9.71 6.61
C SER A 96 37.93 10.59 7.24
N SER A 97 37.58 11.30 8.31
CA SER A 97 38.56 11.95 9.18
C SER A 97 39.46 10.85 9.74
N LYS A 98 40.65 10.71 9.15
CA LYS A 98 41.72 9.94 9.78
C LYS A 98 42.06 10.68 11.07
N GLY A 99 41.70 10.08 12.21
CA GLY A 99 42.25 10.47 13.49
C GLY A 99 43.77 10.37 13.44
N GLY A 100 44.42 11.53 13.28
CA GLY A 100 45.81 11.72 13.62
C GLY A 100 45.94 11.81 15.13
N LEU A 101 46.99 11.14 15.61
CA LEU A 101 47.52 11.13 16.96
C LEU A 101 47.53 12.51 17.64
#